data_AF-A0AAW2XIP7-F1
#
_entry.id   AF-A0AAW2XIP7-F1
#
_cell.length_a   1.000
_cell.length_b   1.000
_cell.length_c   1.000
_cell.angle_alpha   90.00
_cell.angle_beta   90.00
_cell.angle_gamma   90.00
#
_symmetry.space_group_name_H-M   'P 1'
#
loop_
_entity.id
_entity.type
_entity.pdbx_description
1 polymer ?
#
loop_
_entity_poly.entity_id
_entity_poly.type
_entity_poly.pdbx_seq_one_letter_code
_entity_poly.pdbx_strand_id
1 'polypeptide(L)'
;METKSVKQVDEEAQARVEIWNYVFGFTPMAVMKCAIELRIADVLESHGGAMTLSHLSAALDCSSSVLHRIMRYLTHRRIFKQMSTSQESEISYVQTPLSRLLISNGENSMAAFVLMESSPVMLAPWHKLSATVLMNGTSSFEAAHGEHIWKYTAENPGHSKLFNDGMACHARLAMSTILDQYPEAFNGIRSLVNVGGGDGTALHVLVKACPWIRGINFDLPHVVSVAPKCDGIEHVCGDMFELVPKADAAFLMWVLHDWSDDECINILRKCREAIPEDKGKVIIAEAVMDVELGEDEDKYRDVRLALDMVILAHTEKGKERSMREWEYVINGAGFTREGDRWIDEGEEDKYTDVCLALDMVMLAHTEKWTIEEWEYVVKAAGFTRFTVRRIQATISVIEARP
;
A
#
# COMPACT_ATOMS: atom_id res chain seq x y z
N MET A 1 -12.82 -51.15 -5.39
CA MET A 1 -12.69 -50.03 -6.34
C MET A 1 -13.77 -49.04 -5.93
N GLU A 2 -13.43 -48.09 -5.07
CA GLU A 2 -14.41 -47.14 -4.53
C GLU A 2 -14.83 -46.17 -5.64
N THR A 3 -16.12 -46.20 -6.00
CA THR A 3 -16.73 -45.25 -6.92
C THR A 3 -16.78 -43.87 -6.26
N LYS A 4 -15.98 -42.94 -6.79
CA LYS A 4 -16.02 -41.52 -6.39
C LYS A 4 -17.42 -40.94 -6.61
N SER A 5 -17.85 -40.07 -5.71
CA SER A 5 -19.15 -39.38 -5.84
C SER A 5 -19.12 -38.37 -6.98
N VAL A 6 -20.27 -38.01 -7.55
CA VAL A 6 -20.37 -37.01 -8.65
C VAL A 6 -19.77 -35.65 -8.23
N LYS A 7 -19.96 -35.24 -6.96
CA LYS A 7 -19.36 -34.01 -6.41
C LYS A 7 -17.83 -34.08 -6.40
N GLN A 8 -17.26 -35.23 -6.00
CA GLN A 8 -15.81 -35.43 -5.97
C GLN A 8 -15.19 -35.44 -7.38
N VAL A 9 -15.93 -35.93 -8.39
CA VAL A 9 -15.50 -35.87 -9.79
C VAL A 9 -15.48 -34.43 -10.30
N ASP A 10 -16.45 -33.60 -9.88
CA ASP A 10 -16.54 -32.18 -10.24
C ASP A 10 -15.43 -31.33 -9.59
N GLU A 11 -15.16 -31.54 -8.30
CA GLU A 11 -14.05 -30.90 -7.57
C GLU A 11 -12.68 -31.24 -8.19
N GLU A 12 -12.46 -32.51 -8.56
CA GLU A 12 -11.22 -32.93 -9.22
C GLU A 12 -11.07 -32.33 -10.62
N ALA A 13 -12.16 -32.14 -11.35
CA ALA A 13 -12.13 -31.48 -12.65
C ALA A 13 -11.79 -29.99 -12.50
N GLN A 14 -12.39 -29.31 -11.53
CA GLN A 14 -12.12 -27.91 -11.23
C GLN A 14 -10.65 -27.69 -10.81
N ALA A 15 -10.13 -28.53 -9.90
CA ALA A 15 -8.73 -28.46 -9.48
C ALA A 15 -7.73 -28.65 -10.65
N ARG A 16 -8.05 -29.51 -11.63
CA ARG A 16 -7.22 -29.70 -12.84
C ARG A 16 -7.18 -28.47 -13.74
N VAL A 17 -8.19 -27.61 -13.68
CA VAL A 17 -8.21 -26.33 -14.40
C VAL A 17 -7.47 -25.26 -13.59
N GLU A 18 -7.76 -25.17 -12.29
CA GLU A 18 -7.19 -24.15 -11.39
C GLU A 18 -5.67 -24.25 -11.26
N ILE A 19 -5.10 -25.46 -11.28
CA ILE A 19 -3.65 -25.65 -11.17
C ILE A 19 -2.86 -24.88 -12.24
N TRP A 20 -3.46 -24.65 -13.42
CA TRP A 20 -2.82 -23.89 -14.51
C TRP A 20 -2.60 -22.42 -14.17
N ASN A 21 -3.40 -21.85 -13.26
CA ASN A 21 -3.18 -20.50 -12.75
C ASN A 21 -1.84 -20.38 -11.99
N TYR A 22 -1.38 -21.47 -11.38
CA TYR A 22 -0.09 -21.51 -10.68
C TYR A 22 1.06 -21.91 -11.61
N VAL A 23 0.84 -22.90 -12.49
CA VAL A 23 1.84 -23.32 -13.49
C VAL A 23 2.28 -22.16 -14.38
N PHE A 24 1.33 -21.30 -14.79
CA PHE A 24 1.59 -20.13 -15.61
C PHE A 24 1.38 -18.80 -14.86
N GLY A 25 1.41 -18.82 -13.53
CA GLY A 25 1.09 -17.67 -12.67
C GLY A 25 2.01 -16.46 -12.83
N PHE A 26 3.21 -16.66 -13.38
CA PHE A 26 4.14 -15.58 -13.74
C PHE A 26 3.72 -14.81 -15.00
N THR A 27 2.87 -15.40 -15.86
CA THR A 27 2.52 -14.84 -17.18
C THR A 27 1.81 -13.49 -17.08
N PRO A 28 0.80 -13.28 -16.21
CA PRO A 28 0.14 -11.98 -16.04
C PRO A 28 1.14 -10.85 -15.72
N MET A 29 2.04 -11.09 -14.77
CA MET A 29 3.06 -10.11 -14.36
C MET A 29 4.04 -9.84 -15.50
N ALA A 30 4.59 -10.88 -16.13
CA ALA A 30 5.58 -10.74 -17.20
C ALA A 30 5.03 -10.01 -18.43
N VAL A 31 3.78 -10.30 -18.83
CA VAL A 31 3.16 -9.64 -19.99
C VAL A 31 2.74 -8.20 -19.66
N MET A 32 2.32 -7.92 -18.42
CA MET A 32 2.08 -6.55 -17.96
C MET A 32 3.36 -5.72 -17.92
N LYS A 33 4.45 -6.27 -17.38
CA LYS A 33 5.78 -5.67 -17.42
C LYS A 33 6.20 -5.33 -18.85
N CYS A 34 6.06 -6.28 -19.77
CA CYS A 34 6.35 -6.07 -21.19
C CYS A 34 5.52 -4.93 -21.80
N ALA A 35 4.24 -4.79 -21.44
CA ALA A 35 3.40 -3.69 -21.90
C ALA A 35 3.88 -2.32 -21.42
N ILE A 36 4.41 -2.25 -20.19
CA ILE A 36 5.03 -1.04 -19.61
C ILE A 36 6.36 -0.73 -20.30
N GLU A 37 7.24 -1.71 -20.45
CA GLU A 37 8.56 -1.55 -21.09
C GLU A 37 8.44 -1.11 -22.55
N LEU A 38 7.45 -1.66 -23.27
CA LEU A 38 7.12 -1.23 -24.63
C LEU A 38 6.36 0.11 -24.66
N ARG A 39 5.90 0.63 -23.52
CA ARG A 39 5.11 1.88 -23.45
C ARG A 39 3.82 1.84 -24.29
N ILE A 40 3.17 0.68 -24.33
CA ILE A 40 1.93 0.48 -25.11
C ILE A 40 0.84 1.47 -24.69
N ALA A 41 0.67 1.65 -23.36
CA ALA A 41 -0.30 2.59 -22.82
C ALA A 41 0.00 4.04 -23.22
N ASP A 42 1.26 4.47 -23.11
CA ASP A 42 1.68 5.82 -23.52
C ASP A 42 1.40 6.10 -25.01
N VAL A 43 1.69 5.13 -25.89
CA VAL A 43 1.46 5.27 -27.33
C VAL A 43 -0.03 5.39 -27.65
N LEU A 44 -0.86 4.55 -27.04
CA LEU A 44 -2.31 4.61 -27.21
C LEU A 44 -2.91 5.91 -26.65
N GLU A 45 -2.40 6.39 -25.51
CA GLU A 45 -2.82 7.67 -24.93
C GLU A 45 -2.46 8.84 -25.86
N SER A 46 -1.22 8.85 -26.36
CA SER A 46 -0.72 9.90 -27.28
C SER A 46 -1.47 9.92 -28.61
N HIS A 47 -1.93 8.75 -29.08
CA HIS A 47 -2.75 8.64 -30.29
C HIS A 47 -4.17 9.20 -30.10
N GLY A 48 -4.69 9.22 -28.86
CA GLY A 48 -6.00 9.79 -28.52
C GLY A 48 -7.21 8.96 -28.97
N GLY A 49 -7.04 7.69 -29.30
CA GLY A 49 -8.12 6.86 -29.85
C GLY A 49 -7.76 5.40 -30.10
N ALA A 50 -8.61 4.73 -30.87
CA ALA A 50 -8.41 3.34 -31.27
C ALA A 50 -7.27 3.22 -32.28
N MET A 51 -6.32 2.33 -32.03
CA MET A 51 -5.15 2.14 -32.90
C MET A 51 -5.11 0.71 -33.44
N THR A 52 -4.95 0.57 -34.75
CA THR A 52 -4.82 -0.74 -35.41
C THR A 52 -3.51 -1.42 -34.98
N LEU A 53 -3.44 -2.75 -35.10
CA LEU A 53 -2.20 -3.49 -34.81
C LEU A 53 -1.02 -3.00 -35.68
N SER A 54 -1.28 -2.71 -36.96
CA SER A 54 -0.26 -2.22 -37.91
C SER A 54 0.32 -0.88 -37.45
N HIS A 55 -0.54 0.09 -37.12
CA HIS A 55 -0.10 1.38 -36.60
C HIS A 55 0.61 1.25 -35.25
N LEU A 56 0.05 0.45 -34.32
CA LEU A 56 0.63 0.29 -32.99
C LEU A 56 2.04 -0.34 -33.07
N SER A 57 2.21 -1.41 -33.86
CA SER A 57 3.52 -2.04 -34.05
C SER A 57 4.53 -1.13 -34.73
N ALA A 58 4.11 -0.31 -35.69
CA ALA A 58 4.97 0.69 -36.32
C ALA A 58 5.39 1.80 -35.34
N ALA A 59 4.47 2.30 -34.52
CA ALA A 59 4.76 3.33 -33.51
C ALA A 59 5.69 2.82 -32.39
N LEU A 60 5.64 1.52 -32.11
CA LEU A 60 6.48 0.84 -31.12
C LEU A 60 7.80 0.30 -31.69
N ASP A 61 8.02 0.42 -33.01
CA ASP A 61 9.15 -0.18 -33.73
C ASP A 61 9.36 -1.67 -33.40
N CYS A 62 8.28 -2.46 -33.46
CA CYS A 62 8.31 -3.87 -33.09
C CYS A 62 7.58 -4.80 -34.08
N SER A 63 7.81 -6.10 -33.93
CA SER A 63 7.16 -7.10 -34.78
C SER A 63 5.65 -7.18 -34.53
N SER A 64 4.87 -6.87 -35.57
CA SER A 64 3.41 -6.96 -35.54
C SER A 64 2.88 -8.33 -35.10
N SER A 65 3.50 -9.42 -35.57
CA SER A 65 3.06 -10.79 -35.24
C SER A 65 3.32 -11.17 -33.77
N VAL A 66 4.41 -10.67 -33.19
CA VAL A 66 4.73 -10.88 -31.77
C VAL A 66 3.84 -10.01 -30.90
N LEU A 67 3.70 -8.72 -31.25
CA LEU A 67 2.82 -7.78 -30.56
C LEU A 67 1.38 -8.28 -30.54
N HIS A 68 0.89 -8.85 -31.65
CA HIS A 68 -0.45 -9.45 -31.70
C HIS A 68 -0.68 -10.51 -30.62
N ARG A 69 0.31 -11.37 -30.35
CA ARG A 69 0.20 -12.42 -29.32
C ARG A 69 0.15 -11.82 -27.91
N ILE A 70 0.94 -10.77 -27.67
CA ILE A 70 0.96 -10.00 -26.41
C ILE A 70 -0.38 -9.30 -26.22
N MET A 71 -0.83 -8.54 -27.22
CA MET A 71 -2.09 -7.82 -27.17
C MET A 71 -3.28 -8.75 -27.00
N ARG A 72 -3.28 -9.93 -27.65
CA ARG A 72 -4.33 -10.95 -27.44
C ARG A 72 -4.44 -11.39 -25.98
N TYR A 73 -3.30 -11.55 -25.29
CA TYR A 73 -3.29 -11.90 -23.87
C TYR A 73 -3.80 -10.72 -23.02
N LEU A 74 -3.27 -9.52 -23.26
CA LEU A 74 -3.64 -8.32 -22.52
C LEU A 74 -5.13 -7.95 -22.70
N THR A 75 -5.69 -8.14 -23.89
CA THR A 75 -7.11 -7.90 -24.15
C THR A 75 -8.00 -8.96 -23.51
N HIS A 76 -7.58 -10.22 -23.52
CA HIS A 76 -8.28 -11.30 -22.81
C HIS A 76 -8.33 -11.03 -21.29
N ARG A 77 -7.24 -10.51 -20.72
CA ARG A 77 -7.17 -10.05 -19.31
C ARG A 77 -7.84 -8.70 -19.05
N ARG A 78 -8.48 -8.11 -20.07
CA ARG A 78 -9.18 -6.81 -20.01
C ARG A 78 -8.27 -5.63 -19.61
N ILE A 79 -6.96 -5.77 -19.78
CA ILE A 79 -5.99 -4.67 -19.58
C ILE A 79 -6.19 -3.66 -20.71
N PHE A 80 -6.20 -4.12 -21.96
CA PHE A 80 -6.64 -3.32 -23.11
C PHE A 80 -7.98 -3.84 -23.62
N LYS A 81 -8.67 -3.09 -24.48
CA LYS A 81 -9.89 -3.55 -25.13
C LYS A 81 -9.69 -3.61 -26.64
N GLN A 82 -10.17 -4.71 -27.22
CA GLN A 82 -10.24 -4.88 -28.66
C GLN A 82 -11.56 -4.29 -29.18
N MET A 83 -11.51 -3.56 -30.29
CA MET A 83 -12.68 -3.11 -31.03
C MET A 83 -12.62 -3.59 -32.48
N SER A 84 -13.76 -4.04 -33.00
CA SER A 84 -13.95 -4.27 -34.42
C SER A 84 -14.46 -3.00 -35.07
N THR A 85 -13.73 -2.48 -36.05
CA THR A 85 -14.20 -1.35 -36.86
C THR A 85 -15.14 -1.84 -37.95
N SER A 86 -16.23 -1.12 -38.19
CA SER A 86 -17.27 -1.50 -39.16
C SER A 86 -16.83 -1.40 -40.63
N GLN A 87 -15.68 -0.79 -40.92
CA GLN A 87 -15.21 -0.54 -42.29
C GLN A 87 -14.02 -1.40 -42.73
N GLU A 88 -13.32 -2.07 -41.81
CA GLU A 88 -12.19 -2.93 -42.15
C GLU A 88 -12.15 -4.12 -41.19
N SER A 89 -11.78 -5.29 -41.69
CA SER A 89 -11.53 -6.51 -40.89
C SER A 89 -10.33 -6.37 -39.93
N GLU A 90 -9.82 -5.15 -39.72
CA GLU A 90 -8.68 -4.86 -38.89
C GLU A 90 -9.06 -4.73 -37.41
N ILE A 91 -8.23 -5.35 -36.58
CA ILE A 91 -8.34 -5.32 -35.14
C ILE A 91 -7.73 -4.01 -34.63
N SER A 92 -8.52 -3.22 -33.90
CA SER A 92 -8.05 -2.01 -33.21
C SER A 92 -8.04 -2.19 -31.69
N TYR A 93 -7.12 -1.51 -31.02
CA TYR A 93 -6.96 -1.54 -29.57
C TYR A 93 -7.25 -0.17 -28.96
N VAL A 94 -7.92 -0.16 -27.81
CA VAL A 94 -8.20 1.04 -27.01
C VAL A 94 -7.81 0.82 -25.55
N GLN A 95 -7.53 1.93 -24.86
CA GLN A 95 -7.30 1.97 -23.42
C GLN A 95 -8.53 1.51 -22.62
N THR A 96 -8.30 0.84 -21.49
CA THR A 96 -9.29 0.63 -20.43
C THR A 96 -8.88 1.46 -19.19
N PRO A 97 -9.70 1.52 -18.12
CA PRO A 97 -9.24 2.09 -16.85
C PRO A 97 -7.97 1.40 -16.31
N LEU A 98 -7.84 0.07 -16.46
CA LEU A 98 -6.70 -0.70 -15.96
C LEU A 98 -5.41 -0.38 -16.73
N SER A 99 -5.45 -0.30 -18.06
CA SER A 99 -4.24 0.06 -18.84
C SER A 99 -3.81 1.51 -18.64
N ARG A 100 -4.71 2.42 -18.26
CA ARG A 100 -4.33 3.80 -17.91
C ARG A 100 -3.46 3.89 -16.66
N LEU A 101 -3.57 2.92 -15.75
CA LEU A 101 -2.65 2.78 -14.61
C LEU A 101 -1.23 2.39 -15.04
N LEU A 102 -1.00 2.07 -16.33
CA LEU A 102 0.32 1.70 -16.85
C LEU A 102 1.02 2.87 -17.59
N ILE A 103 0.40 4.04 -17.66
CA ILE A 103 0.97 5.22 -18.34
C ILE A 103 2.17 5.73 -17.52
N SER A 104 3.32 5.87 -18.15
CA SER A 104 4.60 6.12 -17.46
C SER A 104 4.60 7.39 -16.57
N ASN A 105 3.91 8.45 -16.99
CA ASN A 105 3.85 9.74 -16.27
C ASN A 105 2.43 10.09 -15.77
N GLY A 106 1.55 9.10 -15.60
CA GLY A 106 0.21 9.34 -15.06
C GLY A 106 0.23 9.61 -13.56
N GLU A 107 -0.58 10.55 -13.07
CA GLU A 107 -0.70 10.84 -11.62
C GLU A 107 -1.07 9.58 -10.81
N ASN A 108 -1.96 8.76 -11.37
CA ASN A 108 -2.42 7.48 -10.80
C ASN A 108 -1.70 6.25 -11.39
N SER A 109 -0.51 6.44 -11.98
CA SER A 109 0.25 5.31 -12.53
C SER A 109 0.62 4.33 -11.41
N MET A 110 0.71 3.05 -11.77
CA MET A 110 1.27 1.95 -10.97
C MET A 110 2.45 1.29 -11.71
N ALA A 111 2.86 1.85 -12.86
CA ALA A 111 3.87 1.26 -13.73
C ALA A 111 5.21 1.06 -13.02
N ALA A 112 5.68 2.05 -12.26
CA ALA A 112 6.94 1.97 -11.52
C ALA A 112 6.88 0.88 -10.43
N PHE A 113 5.76 0.76 -9.73
CA PHE A 113 5.56 -0.28 -8.72
C PHE A 113 5.58 -1.68 -9.34
N VAL A 114 4.91 -1.87 -10.49
CA VAL A 114 4.97 -3.14 -11.24
C VAL A 114 6.40 -3.45 -11.71
N LEU A 115 7.16 -2.46 -12.21
CA LEU A 115 8.54 -2.66 -12.65
C LEU A 115 9.46 -3.05 -11.47
N MET A 116 9.26 -2.46 -10.30
CA MET A 116 9.98 -2.79 -9.07
C MET A 116 9.73 -4.25 -8.65
N GLU A 117 8.47 -4.62 -8.41
CA GLU A 117 8.07 -5.97 -7.97
C GLU A 117 8.43 -7.06 -8.99
N SER A 118 8.42 -6.72 -10.28
CA SER A 118 8.78 -7.67 -11.35
C SER A 118 10.27 -7.63 -11.74
N SER A 119 11.11 -6.94 -10.97
CA SER A 119 12.54 -6.87 -11.23
C SER A 119 13.23 -8.19 -10.88
N PRO A 120 14.37 -8.54 -11.53
CA PRO A 120 15.13 -9.74 -11.16
C PRO A 120 15.55 -9.78 -9.68
N VAL A 121 15.84 -8.61 -9.10
CA VAL A 121 16.22 -8.49 -7.68
C VAL A 121 15.07 -8.86 -6.77
N MET A 122 13.86 -8.32 -7.03
CA MET A 122 12.67 -8.60 -6.22
C MET A 122 12.07 -9.99 -6.48
N LEU A 123 12.33 -10.59 -7.63
CA LEU A 123 11.88 -11.95 -7.95
C LEU A 123 12.80 -13.06 -7.40
N ALA A 124 14.10 -12.79 -7.21
CA ALA A 124 15.05 -13.79 -6.73
C ALA A 124 14.71 -14.40 -5.34
N PRO A 125 14.25 -13.63 -4.33
CA PRO A 125 13.87 -14.15 -3.01
C PRO A 125 12.77 -15.23 -3.09
N TRP A 126 11.82 -15.10 -4.01
CA TRP A 126 10.73 -16.06 -4.17
C TRP A 126 11.20 -17.47 -4.53
N HIS A 127 12.38 -17.60 -5.15
CA HIS A 127 13.01 -18.89 -5.43
C HIS A 127 13.64 -19.54 -4.17
N LYS A 128 13.71 -18.81 -3.05
CA LYS A 128 14.34 -19.23 -1.78
C LYS A 128 13.35 -19.42 -0.62
N LEU A 129 12.05 -19.21 -0.84
CA LEU A 129 11.02 -19.34 0.20
C LEU A 129 11.05 -20.69 0.92
N SER A 130 11.13 -21.80 0.18
CA SER A 130 11.17 -23.14 0.77
C SER A 130 12.39 -23.36 1.67
N ALA A 131 13.56 -22.83 1.27
CA ALA A 131 14.76 -22.89 2.08
C ALA A 131 14.63 -22.03 3.36
N THR A 132 14.00 -20.86 3.25
CA THR A 132 13.75 -19.96 4.39
C THR A 132 12.88 -20.63 5.46
N VAL A 133 11.80 -21.28 5.04
CA VAL A 133 10.91 -22.03 5.95
C VAL A 133 11.67 -23.17 6.66
N LEU A 134 12.62 -23.82 5.99
CA LEU A 134 13.39 -24.92 6.57
C LEU A 134 14.53 -24.47 7.49
N MET A 135 15.09 -23.28 7.29
CA MET A 135 16.30 -22.81 7.98
C MET A 135 16.04 -21.96 9.24
N ASN A 136 14.79 -21.76 9.67
CA ASN A 136 14.43 -21.06 10.91
C ASN A 136 15.09 -19.67 11.07
N GLY A 137 14.97 -18.78 10.08
CA GLY A 137 15.09 -17.35 10.35
C GLY A 137 15.89 -16.47 9.39
N THR A 138 16.66 -17.00 8.42
CA THR A 138 17.30 -16.14 7.41
C THR A 138 16.27 -15.72 6.35
N SER A 139 16.09 -14.41 6.12
CA SER A 139 15.17 -13.92 5.09
C SER A 139 15.47 -14.51 3.70
N SER A 140 14.42 -14.71 2.88
CA SER A 140 14.59 -15.17 1.50
C SER A 140 15.44 -14.21 0.67
N PHE A 141 15.40 -12.92 0.98
CA PHE A 141 16.20 -11.89 0.33
C PHE A 141 17.69 -12.06 0.60
N GLU A 142 18.06 -12.22 1.87
CA GLU A 142 19.45 -12.46 2.26
C GLU A 142 19.97 -13.77 1.66
N ALA A 143 19.14 -14.82 1.63
CA ALA A 143 19.50 -16.08 0.97
C ALA A 143 19.72 -15.95 -0.56
N ALA A 144 19.11 -14.94 -1.20
CA ALA A 144 19.26 -14.68 -2.63
C ALA A 144 20.44 -13.74 -2.94
N HIS A 145 20.67 -12.73 -2.10
CA HIS A 145 21.58 -11.62 -2.39
C HIS A 145 22.78 -11.50 -1.44
N GLY A 146 22.78 -12.26 -0.35
CA GLY A 146 23.86 -12.31 0.65
C GLY A 146 23.76 -11.26 1.75
N GLU A 147 22.81 -10.32 1.67
CA GLU A 147 22.62 -9.21 2.61
C GLU A 147 21.14 -8.86 2.76
N HIS A 148 20.76 -8.13 3.81
CA HIS A 148 19.40 -7.65 4.00
C HIS A 148 19.04 -6.52 3.01
N ILE A 149 17.74 -6.35 2.72
CA ILE A 149 17.23 -5.47 1.67
C ILE A 149 17.74 -4.02 1.78
N TRP A 150 17.71 -3.41 2.97
CA TRP A 150 18.13 -2.00 3.13
C TRP A 150 19.62 -1.77 2.83
N LYS A 151 20.48 -2.72 3.21
CA LYS A 151 21.91 -2.64 2.90
C LYS A 151 22.16 -2.86 1.41
N TYR A 152 21.52 -3.87 0.83
CA TYR A 152 21.57 -4.10 -0.61
C TYR A 152 21.13 -2.86 -1.40
N THR A 153 20.03 -2.23 -1.00
CA THR A 153 19.51 -1.00 -1.60
C THR A 153 20.53 0.14 -1.52
N ALA A 154 21.17 0.34 -0.36
CA ALA A 154 22.19 1.38 -0.19
C ALA A 154 23.42 1.17 -1.08
N GLU A 155 23.84 -0.09 -1.29
CA GLU A 155 25.02 -0.44 -2.09
C GLU A 155 24.73 -0.52 -3.61
N ASN A 156 23.47 -0.54 -4.02
CA ASN A 156 23.05 -0.72 -5.42
C ASN A 156 22.18 0.46 -5.91
N PRO A 157 22.77 1.56 -6.40
CA PRO A 157 22.04 2.77 -6.79
C PRO A 157 20.93 2.55 -7.83
N GLY A 158 21.13 1.62 -8.77
CA GLY A 158 20.12 1.29 -9.77
C GLY A 158 18.89 0.61 -9.15
N HIS A 159 19.09 -0.26 -8.16
CA HIS A 159 18.00 -0.86 -7.39
C HIS A 159 17.34 0.16 -6.46
N SER A 160 18.14 0.99 -5.77
CA SER A 160 17.63 2.09 -4.93
C SER A 160 16.71 3.02 -5.70
N LYS A 161 17.11 3.43 -6.92
CA LYS A 161 16.24 4.24 -7.77
C LYS A 161 14.94 3.51 -8.11
N LEU A 162 15.01 2.25 -8.52
CA LEU A 162 13.82 1.46 -8.87
C LEU A 162 12.88 1.29 -7.68
N PHE A 163 13.42 1.03 -6.50
CA PHE A 163 12.67 0.91 -5.25
C PHE A 163 11.97 2.23 -4.89
N ASN A 164 12.72 3.34 -4.89
CA ASN A 164 12.18 4.67 -4.60
C ASN A 164 11.11 5.09 -5.61
N ASP A 165 11.33 4.87 -6.91
CA ASP A 165 10.33 5.16 -7.96
C ASP A 165 9.02 4.37 -7.73
N GLY A 166 9.14 3.09 -7.34
CA GLY A 166 8.01 2.22 -7.01
C GLY A 166 7.24 2.73 -5.79
N MET A 167 7.95 2.99 -4.69
CA MET A 167 7.37 3.49 -3.44
C MET A 167 6.68 4.84 -3.63
N ALA A 168 7.31 5.78 -4.35
CA ALA A 168 6.72 7.07 -4.69
C ALA A 168 5.43 6.92 -5.49
N CYS A 169 5.35 5.92 -6.38
CA CYS A 169 4.17 5.59 -7.17
C CYS A 169 2.97 5.26 -6.27
N HIS A 170 3.17 4.35 -5.32
CA HIS A 170 2.14 3.97 -4.37
C HIS A 170 1.77 5.15 -3.44
N ALA A 171 2.78 5.83 -2.90
CA ALA A 171 2.64 6.94 -1.97
C ALA A 171 1.71 8.04 -2.49
N ARG A 172 1.78 8.40 -3.78
CA ARG A 172 0.88 9.40 -4.37
C ARG A 172 -0.59 9.00 -4.28
N LEU A 173 -0.90 7.75 -4.65
CA LEU A 173 -2.27 7.23 -4.65
C LEU A 173 -2.80 7.08 -3.21
N ALA A 174 -1.98 6.47 -2.35
CA ALA A 174 -2.26 6.27 -0.95
C ALA A 174 -2.56 7.59 -0.24
N MET A 175 -1.64 8.55 -0.31
CA MET A 175 -1.77 9.83 0.39
C MET A 175 -2.95 10.65 -0.13
N SER A 176 -3.20 10.67 -1.44
CA SER A 176 -4.37 11.35 -2.02
C SER A 176 -5.66 10.75 -1.45
N THR A 177 -5.74 9.42 -1.36
CA THR A 177 -6.89 8.72 -0.79
C THR A 177 -7.06 9.04 0.70
N ILE A 178 -5.97 9.06 1.46
CA ILE A 178 -5.98 9.43 2.89
C ILE A 178 -6.50 10.86 3.07
N LEU A 179 -6.07 11.81 2.25
CA LEU A 179 -6.52 13.20 2.33
C LEU A 179 -7.99 13.37 1.95
N ASP A 180 -8.46 12.63 0.96
CA ASP A 180 -9.86 12.67 0.54
C ASP A 180 -10.80 12.05 1.58
N GLN A 181 -10.34 11.00 2.26
CA GLN A 181 -11.17 10.17 3.14
C GLN A 181 -11.00 10.48 4.63
N TYR A 182 -9.84 11.03 5.03
CA TYR A 182 -9.51 11.34 6.42
C TYR A 182 -8.68 12.66 6.56
N PRO A 183 -9.16 13.79 6.01
CA PRO A 183 -8.45 15.07 6.09
C PRO A 183 -8.29 15.58 7.53
N GLU A 184 -9.23 15.25 8.43
CA GLU A 184 -9.24 15.71 9.82
C GLU A 184 -8.08 15.17 10.65
N ALA A 185 -7.44 14.08 10.22
CA ALA A 185 -6.20 13.56 10.82
C ALA A 185 -5.12 14.63 10.93
N PHE A 186 -5.12 15.58 9.99
CA PHE A 186 -4.09 16.61 9.85
C PHE A 186 -4.49 17.97 10.47
N ASN A 187 -5.69 18.06 11.05
CA ASN A 187 -6.15 19.28 11.71
C ASN A 187 -5.31 19.60 12.95
N GLY A 188 -4.96 20.88 13.11
CA GLY A 188 -4.20 21.38 14.25
C GLY A 188 -2.69 21.11 14.21
N ILE A 189 -2.21 20.29 13.27
CA ILE A 189 -0.78 20.02 13.06
C ILE A 189 -0.14 21.23 12.36
N ARG A 190 0.99 21.74 12.87
CA ARG A 190 1.75 22.82 12.22
C ARG A 190 3.10 22.35 11.68
N SER A 191 3.63 21.26 12.22
CA SER A 191 4.83 20.59 11.77
C SER A 191 4.64 19.09 11.82
N LEU A 192 5.08 18.37 10.78
CA LEU A 192 4.94 16.93 10.68
C LEU A 192 6.25 16.32 10.18
N VAL A 193 6.74 15.29 10.88
CA VAL A 193 7.86 14.48 10.42
C VAL A 193 7.34 13.21 9.77
N ASN A 194 7.75 12.96 8.52
CA ASN A 194 7.51 11.71 7.80
C ASN A 194 8.73 10.81 8.02
N VAL A 195 8.59 9.80 8.88
CA VAL A 195 9.66 8.87 9.27
C VAL A 195 9.71 7.73 8.27
N GLY A 196 10.90 7.41 7.73
CA GLY A 196 11.00 6.47 6.61
C GLY A 196 10.36 7.05 5.33
N GLY A 197 10.47 8.37 5.16
CA GLY A 197 9.67 9.11 4.19
C GLY A 197 10.09 8.95 2.72
N GLY A 198 11.15 8.19 2.45
CA GLY A 198 11.67 7.95 1.12
C GLY A 198 12.13 9.26 0.46
N ASP A 199 11.74 9.44 -0.80
CA ASP A 199 12.00 10.66 -1.56
C ASP A 199 11.11 11.85 -1.15
N GLY A 200 10.20 11.67 -0.18
CA GLY A 200 9.29 12.70 0.30
C GLY A 200 8.01 12.86 -0.51
N THR A 201 7.72 11.96 -1.46
CA THR A 201 6.52 12.04 -2.30
C THR A 201 5.21 12.10 -1.49
N ALA A 202 5.05 11.27 -0.47
CA ALA A 202 3.85 11.29 0.38
C ALA A 202 3.68 12.65 1.07
N LEU A 203 4.77 13.14 1.66
CA LEU A 203 4.78 14.43 2.35
C LEU A 203 4.54 15.60 1.40
N HIS A 204 5.02 15.52 0.15
CA HIS A 204 4.75 16.51 -0.88
C HIS A 204 3.26 16.62 -1.21
N VAL A 205 2.58 15.47 -1.38
CA VAL A 205 1.12 15.43 -1.59
C VAL A 205 0.39 16.03 -0.38
N LEU A 206 0.82 15.67 0.83
CA LEU A 206 0.25 16.20 2.08
C LEU A 206 0.42 17.72 2.21
N VAL A 207 1.63 18.27 2.07
CA VAL A 207 1.89 19.71 2.23
C VAL A 207 1.19 20.53 1.14
N LYS A 208 1.02 19.98 -0.06
CA LYS A 208 0.23 20.62 -1.13
C LYS A 208 -1.25 20.77 -0.75
N ALA A 209 -1.83 19.77 -0.08
CA ALA A 209 -3.23 19.80 0.37
C ALA A 209 -3.41 20.56 1.70
N CYS A 210 -2.42 20.50 2.58
CA CYS A 210 -2.39 21.11 3.90
C CYS A 210 -1.22 22.11 4.01
N PRO A 211 -1.25 23.26 3.30
CA PRO A 211 -0.11 24.18 3.18
C PRO A 211 0.28 24.88 4.49
N TRP A 212 -0.51 24.73 5.56
CA TRP A 212 -0.16 25.22 6.90
C TRP A 212 0.82 24.29 7.64
N ILE A 213 1.04 23.07 7.15
CA ILE A 213 1.97 22.10 7.72
C ILE A 213 3.37 22.32 7.15
N ARG A 214 4.36 22.50 8.02
CA ARG A 214 5.77 22.39 7.66
C ARG A 214 6.20 20.92 7.71
N GLY A 215 6.61 20.37 6.58
CA GLY A 215 7.03 18.98 6.49
C GLY A 215 8.51 18.78 6.80
N ILE A 216 8.84 17.71 7.51
CA ILE A 216 10.20 17.17 7.65
C ILE A 216 10.20 15.78 7.03
N ASN A 217 10.87 15.59 5.90
CA ASN A 217 11.08 14.26 5.32
C ASN A 217 12.33 13.62 5.95
N PHE A 218 12.14 12.53 6.69
CA PHE A 218 13.21 11.88 7.43
C PHE A 218 13.47 10.46 6.94
N ASP A 219 14.70 10.20 6.46
CA ASP A 219 15.11 8.90 5.93
C ASP A 219 16.64 8.71 6.04
N LEU A 220 17.16 7.58 5.56
CA LEU A 220 18.58 7.27 5.53
C LEU A 220 19.36 8.28 4.65
N PRO A 221 20.65 8.54 4.95
CA PRO A 221 21.46 9.52 4.22
C PRO A 221 21.50 9.32 2.70
N HIS A 222 21.60 8.07 2.24
CA HIS A 222 21.68 7.79 0.80
C HIS A 222 20.37 8.09 0.08
N VAL A 223 19.22 7.85 0.72
CA VAL A 223 17.88 8.14 0.18
C VAL A 223 17.65 9.65 0.11
N VAL A 224 17.91 10.34 1.22
CA VAL A 224 17.74 11.79 1.33
C VAL A 224 18.63 12.56 0.35
N SER A 225 19.84 12.06 0.08
CA SER A 225 20.80 12.73 -0.81
C SER A 225 20.32 12.91 -2.26
N VAL A 226 19.36 12.09 -2.70
CA VAL A 226 18.79 12.11 -4.05
C VAL A 226 17.33 12.55 -4.07
N ALA A 227 16.74 12.90 -2.92
CA ALA A 227 15.36 13.34 -2.82
C ALA A 227 15.16 14.69 -3.55
N PRO A 228 14.07 14.83 -4.33
CA PRO A 228 13.77 16.08 -5.03
C PRO A 228 13.46 17.20 -4.04
N LYS A 229 13.98 18.40 -4.31
CA LYS A 229 13.64 19.58 -3.50
C LYS A 229 12.17 19.91 -3.65
N CYS A 230 11.47 20.04 -2.52
CA CYS A 230 10.06 20.40 -2.47
C CYS A 230 9.84 21.62 -1.57
N ASP A 231 9.04 22.58 -2.02
CA ASP A 231 8.68 23.74 -1.20
C ASP A 231 7.87 23.30 0.03
N GLY A 232 8.18 23.87 1.19
CA GLY A 232 7.53 23.53 2.46
C GLY A 232 8.00 22.23 3.11
N ILE A 233 9.00 21.55 2.53
CA ILE A 233 9.58 20.31 3.04
C ILE A 233 11.08 20.48 3.30
N GLU A 234 11.50 20.16 4.52
CA GLU A 234 12.90 20.02 4.88
C GLU A 234 13.29 18.54 4.82
N HIS A 235 14.39 18.24 4.13
CA HIS A 235 14.94 16.89 4.03
C HIS A 235 16.02 16.68 5.10
N VAL A 236 15.81 15.74 6.00
CA VAL A 236 16.71 15.43 7.12
C VAL A 236 17.11 13.97 7.04
N CYS A 237 18.41 13.68 7.12
CA CYS A 237 18.89 12.30 7.15
C CYS A 237 19.18 11.82 8.57
N GLY A 238 18.98 10.53 8.82
CA GLY A 238 19.36 9.89 10.08
C GLY A 238 18.89 8.45 10.17
N ASP A 239 18.87 7.93 11.40
CA ASP A 239 18.37 6.60 11.72
C ASP A 239 17.21 6.72 12.73
N MET A 240 16.05 6.19 12.36
CA MET A 240 14.83 6.21 13.19
C MET A 240 14.94 5.38 14.47
N PHE A 241 15.88 4.43 14.54
CA PHE A 241 16.18 3.69 15.77
C PHE A 241 16.97 4.53 16.78
N GLU A 242 17.66 5.58 16.32
CA GLU A 242 18.43 6.48 17.17
C GLU A 242 17.62 7.71 17.60
N LEU A 243 17.14 8.50 16.62
CA LEU A 243 16.48 9.78 16.84
C LEU A 243 15.51 10.12 15.70
N VAL A 244 14.30 10.56 16.06
CA VAL A 244 13.33 11.15 15.13
C VAL A 244 13.31 12.68 15.32
N PRO A 245 13.35 13.49 14.23
CA PRO A 245 13.24 14.95 14.33
C PRO A 245 11.97 15.42 15.02
N LYS A 246 12.08 16.47 15.84
CA LYS A 246 10.92 17.01 16.58
C LYS A 246 9.90 17.66 15.65
N ALA A 247 8.63 17.35 15.85
CA ALA A 247 7.49 17.91 15.12
C ALA A 247 6.21 17.81 15.97
N ASP A 248 5.12 18.45 15.55
CA ASP A 248 3.84 18.29 16.25
C ASP A 248 3.23 16.89 16.03
N ALA A 249 3.58 16.24 14.92
CA ALA A 249 3.14 14.88 14.61
C ALA A 249 4.21 14.08 13.87
N ALA A 250 4.19 12.75 14.04
CA ALA A 250 4.96 11.82 13.23
C ALA A 250 4.02 11.04 12.30
N PHE A 251 4.43 10.82 11.05
CA PHE A 251 3.74 10.00 10.07
C PHE A 251 4.64 8.85 9.64
N LEU A 252 4.10 7.63 9.61
CA LEU A 252 4.76 6.43 9.13
C LEU A 252 3.85 5.74 8.12
N MET A 253 4.36 5.44 6.93
CA MET A 253 3.62 4.74 5.88
C MET A 253 4.52 3.67 5.27
N TRP A 254 4.11 2.41 5.36
CA TRP A 254 4.92 1.26 4.92
C TRP A 254 6.32 1.29 5.53
N VAL A 255 6.36 1.36 6.85
CA VAL A 255 7.60 1.36 7.64
C VAL A 255 7.55 0.25 8.67
N LEU A 256 6.47 0.20 9.45
CA LEU A 256 6.39 -0.69 10.61
C LEU A 256 6.16 -2.14 10.18
N HIS A 257 5.63 -2.39 8.98
CA HIS A 257 5.51 -3.76 8.47
C HIS A 257 6.86 -4.45 8.19
N ASP A 258 7.96 -3.70 8.04
CA ASP A 258 9.27 -4.26 7.72
C ASP A 258 10.00 -4.85 8.94
N TRP A 259 9.50 -4.55 10.14
CA TRP A 259 10.20 -4.79 11.40
C TRP A 259 9.42 -5.71 12.33
N SER A 260 10.16 -6.33 13.25
CA SER A 260 9.57 -7.11 14.35
C SER A 260 8.78 -6.23 15.32
N ASP A 261 7.95 -6.85 16.17
CA ASP A 261 7.14 -6.12 17.15
C ASP A 261 8.00 -5.28 18.13
N ASP A 262 9.14 -5.81 18.59
CA ASP A 262 10.07 -5.09 19.48
C ASP A 262 10.72 -3.88 18.80
N GLU A 263 11.09 -4.03 17.52
CA GLU A 263 11.65 -2.95 16.71
C GLU A 263 10.61 -1.87 16.43
N CYS A 264 9.37 -2.24 16.09
CA CYS A 264 8.26 -1.31 15.94
C CYS A 264 7.98 -0.54 17.21
N ILE A 265 7.97 -1.21 18.37
CA ILE A 265 7.82 -0.56 19.67
C ILE A 265 8.94 0.46 19.90
N ASN A 266 10.19 0.14 19.54
CA ASN A 266 11.31 1.07 19.66
C ASN A 266 11.14 2.29 18.74
N ILE A 267 10.82 2.09 17.46
CA ILE A 267 10.57 3.18 16.49
C ILE A 267 9.45 4.10 17.00
N LEU A 268 8.34 3.52 17.48
CA LEU A 268 7.22 4.29 18.01
C LEU A 268 7.58 5.05 19.30
N ARG A 269 8.44 4.50 20.16
CA ARG A 269 8.98 5.26 21.31
C ARG A 269 9.81 6.46 20.85
N LYS A 270 10.62 6.31 19.80
CA LYS A 270 11.36 7.44 19.19
C LYS A 270 10.43 8.48 18.59
N CYS A 271 9.35 8.07 17.96
CA CYS A 271 8.30 8.99 17.50
C CYS A 271 7.63 9.72 18.68
N ARG A 272 7.32 9.00 19.77
CA ARG A 272 6.75 9.58 21.00
C ARG A 272 7.67 10.63 21.63
N GLU A 273 8.97 10.37 21.69
CA GLU A 273 9.99 11.32 22.16
C GLU A 273 10.09 12.59 21.29
N ALA A 274 9.71 12.50 20.02
CA ALA A 274 9.80 13.57 19.04
C ALA A 274 8.58 14.50 18.99
N ILE A 275 7.44 14.08 19.55
CA ILE A 275 6.18 14.84 19.53
C ILE A 275 5.83 15.43 20.91
N PRO A 276 5.01 16.50 20.99
CA PRO A 276 4.54 17.03 22.27
C PRO A 276 3.70 15.99 23.04
N GLU A 277 3.93 15.85 24.33
CA GLU A 277 3.21 14.87 25.18
C GLU A 277 1.71 15.17 25.29
N ASP A 278 1.30 16.45 25.25
CA ASP A 278 -0.07 16.90 25.49
C ASP A 278 -0.96 16.92 24.23
N LYS A 279 -0.35 17.09 23.05
CA LYS A 279 -1.06 17.35 21.78
C LYS A 279 -0.49 16.62 20.58
N GLY A 280 0.64 15.94 20.77
CA GLY A 280 1.31 15.21 19.71
C GLY A 280 0.48 14.03 19.23
N LYS A 281 0.70 13.61 17.99
CA LYS A 281 0.12 12.38 17.46
C LYS A 281 1.10 11.63 16.57
N VAL A 282 0.94 10.32 16.50
CA VAL A 282 1.57 9.46 15.51
C VAL A 282 0.47 8.94 14.58
N ILE A 283 0.65 9.09 13.28
CA ILE A 283 -0.26 8.61 12.25
C ILE A 283 0.46 7.48 11.50
N ILE A 284 -0.11 6.29 11.52
CA ILE A 284 0.40 5.08 10.87
C ILE A 284 -0.51 4.74 9.70
N ALA A 285 0.07 4.50 8.52
CA ALA A 285 -0.64 4.09 7.31
C ALA A 285 -0.09 2.74 6.83
N GLU A 286 -0.78 1.66 7.20
CA GLU A 286 -0.35 0.26 6.97
C GLU A 286 -1.54 -0.62 6.59
N ALA A 287 -1.27 -1.85 6.16
CA ALA A 287 -2.34 -2.84 6.01
C ALA A 287 -2.74 -3.45 7.37
N VAL A 288 -4.01 -3.84 7.48
CA VAL A 288 -4.55 -4.54 8.66
C VAL A 288 -5.18 -5.84 8.18
N MET A 289 -4.76 -6.96 8.76
CA MET A 289 -5.09 -8.30 8.24
C MET A 289 -6.53 -8.73 8.48
N ASP A 290 -7.03 -8.49 9.69
CA ASP A 290 -8.34 -8.87 10.20
C ASP A 290 -9.36 -7.73 10.03
N VAL A 291 -9.69 -7.43 8.78
CA VAL A 291 -10.83 -6.56 8.48
C VAL A 291 -12.10 -7.40 8.53
N GLU A 292 -13.02 -7.09 9.44
CA GLU A 292 -14.29 -7.81 9.60
C GLU A 292 -15.28 -7.44 8.47
N LEU A 293 -15.03 -7.97 7.28
CA LEU A 293 -15.86 -7.87 6.08
C LEU A 293 -16.35 -9.25 5.65
N GLY A 294 -17.53 -9.33 5.05
CA GLY A 294 -17.97 -10.57 4.38
C GLY A 294 -17.05 -10.93 3.21
N GLU A 295 -16.92 -12.22 2.88
CA GLU A 295 -15.99 -12.71 1.83
C GLU A 295 -16.20 -12.01 0.46
N ASP A 296 -17.43 -11.62 0.12
CA ASP A 296 -17.76 -10.90 -1.12
C ASP A 296 -17.55 -9.36 -1.04
N GLU A 297 -17.34 -8.81 0.16
CA GLU A 297 -17.21 -7.37 0.40
C GLU A 297 -15.74 -6.93 0.47
N ASP A 298 -14.85 -7.83 0.90
CA ASP A 298 -13.42 -7.57 1.04
C ASP A 298 -12.62 -7.74 -0.24
N LYS A 299 -12.75 -6.76 -1.14
CA LYS A 299 -12.08 -6.77 -2.46
C LYS A 299 -10.55 -6.74 -2.39
N TYR A 300 -9.96 -6.50 -1.21
CA TYR A 300 -8.52 -6.36 -1.02
C TYR A 300 -7.90 -7.45 -0.13
N ARG A 301 -8.68 -8.46 0.30
CA ARG A 301 -8.19 -9.56 1.14
C ARG A 301 -6.96 -10.25 0.53
N ASP A 302 -7.08 -10.64 -0.73
CA ASP A 302 -5.99 -11.31 -1.46
C ASP A 302 -4.76 -10.41 -1.61
N VAL A 303 -4.96 -9.09 -1.74
CA VAL A 303 -3.87 -8.13 -1.83
C VAL A 303 -3.13 -8.04 -0.50
N ARG A 304 -3.84 -7.99 0.64
CA ARG A 304 -3.22 -7.94 1.97
C ARG A 304 -2.48 -9.24 2.30
N LEU A 305 -3.03 -10.39 1.94
CA LEU A 305 -2.35 -11.69 2.06
C LEU A 305 -1.11 -11.76 1.18
N ALA A 306 -1.19 -11.27 -0.06
CA ALA A 306 -0.03 -11.21 -0.95
C ALA A 306 1.05 -10.26 -0.42
N LEU A 307 0.66 -9.12 0.16
CA LEU A 307 1.58 -8.17 0.77
C LEU A 307 2.33 -8.81 1.95
N ASP A 308 1.64 -9.54 2.83
CA ASP A 308 2.32 -10.28 3.92
C ASP A 308 3.36 -11.27 3.39
N MET A 309 3.07 -11.95 2.28
CA MET A 309 4.04 -12.83 1.63
C MET A 309 5.22 -12.06 1.00
N VAL A 310 4.99 -10.85 0.50
CA VAL A 310 6.06 -9.94 0.05
C VAL A 310 6.95 -9.59 1.23
N ILE A 311 6.38 -9.20 2.37
CA ILE A 311 7.14 -8.87 3.58
C ILE A 311 7.95 -10.07 4.07
N LEU A 312 7.35 -11.27 4.10
CA LEU A 312 8.06 -12.51 4.45
C LEU A 312 9.23 -12.83 3.49
N ALA A 313 9.07 -12.56 2.19
CA ALA A 313 10.10 -12.83 1.20
C ALA A 313 11.27 -11.83 1.29
N HIS A 314 11.00 -10.58 1.65
CA HIS A 314 11.96 -9.48 1.54
C HIS A 314 12.61 -9.06 2.86
N THR A 315 11.94 -9.34 3.99
CA THR A 315 12.39 -8.93 5.33
C THR A 315 12.67 -10.16 6.21
N GLU A 316 13.45 -9.97 7.27
CA GLU A 316 13.78 -11.06 8.20
C GLU A 316 12.68 -11.30 9.23
N LYS A 317 12.05 -10.22 9.71
CA LYS A 317 11.11 -10.26 10.84
C LYS A 317 9.87 -9.40 10.65
N GLY A 318 9.71 -8.77 9.48
CA GLY A 318 8.53 -8.01 9.14
C GLY A 318 7.30 -8.91 9.01
N LYS A 319 6.13 -8.30 9.16
CA LYS A 319 4.83 -8.93 8.95
C LYS A 319 3.75 -7.88 8.78
N GLU A 320 2.69 -8.25 8.06
CA GLU A 320 1.42 -7.55 8.17
C GLU A 320 0.71 -7.96 9.46
N ARG A 321 0.09 -7.00 10.15
CA ARG A 321 -0.45 -7.20 11.50
C ARG A 321 -1.96 -7.20 11.51
N SER A 322 -2.52 -8.03 12.38
CA SER A 322 -3.90 -7.91 12.83
C SER A 322 -4.07 -6.68 13.73
N MET A 323 -5.32 -6.27 13.96
CA MET A 323 -5.66 -5.16 14.84
C MET A 323 -5.18 -5.42 16.27
N ARG A 324 -5.32 -6.66 16.76
CA ARG A 324 -4.82 -7.04 18.10
C ARG A 324 -3.29 -6.93 18.20
N GLU A 325 -2.57 -7.25 17.13
CA GLU A 325 -1.12 -7.08 17.08
C GLU A 325 -0.71 -5.61 17.00
N TRP A 326 -1.44 -4.80 16.24
CA TRP A 326 -1.25 -3.34 16.24
C TRP A 326 -1.49 -2.75 17.64
N GLU A 327 -2.57 -3.15 18.32
CA GLU A 327 -2.83 -2.74 19.71
C GLU A 327 -1.67 -3.12 20.64
N TYR A 328 -1.13 -4.34 20.52
CA TYR A 328 0.02 -4.77 21.30
C TYR A 328 1.25 -3.87 21.09
N VAL A 329 1.60 -3.59 19.83
CA VAL A 329 2.75 -2.76 19.46
C VAL A 329 2.57 -1.31 19.92
N ILE A 330 1.40 -0.73 19.69
CA ILE A 330 1.08 0.67 20.06
C ILE A 330 1.11 0.83 21.59
N ASN A 331 0.46 -0.07 22.33
CA ASN A 331 0.48 -0.05 23.80
C ASN A 331 1.90 -0.28 24.35
N GLY A 332 2.68 -1.17 23.74
CA GLY A 332 4.08 -1.43 24.12
C GLY A 332 4.98 -0.19 23.99
N ALA A 333 4.65 0.72 23.06
CA ALA A 333 5.33 1.99 22.89
C ALA A 333 4.88 3.09 23.86
N GLY A 334 3.90 2.81 24.71
CA GLY A 334 3.42 3.71 25.75
C GLY A 334 2.37 4.71 25.29
N PHE A 335 1.78 4.49 24.11
CA PHE A 335 0.56 5.18 23.69
C PHE A 335 -0.63 4.50 24.36
N THR A 336 -1.59 5.28 24.83
CA THR A 336 -2.80 4.73 25.46
C THR A 336 -4.03 5.08 24.62
N ARG A 337 -5.00 4.17 24.61
CA ARG A 337 -6.30 4.45 24.04
C ARG A 337 -7.08 5.34 25.00
N GLU A 338 -7.30 6.60 24.67
CA GLU A 338 -8.19 7.45 25.46
C GLU A 338 -9.67 7.12 25.20
N GLY A 339 -10.37 6.70 26.26
CA GLY A 339 -11.66 7.27 26.64
C GLY A 339 -12.85 7.25 25.67
N ASP A 340 -13.73 6.30 25.92
CA ASP A 340 -15.14 6.19 25.58
C ASP A 340 -16.00 7.27 26.33
N ARG A 341 -16.87 8.13 25.72
CA ARG A 341 -17.88 8.95 26.48
C ARG A 341 -19.20 9.36 25.76
N TRP A 342 -20.31 9.23 26.50
CA TRP A 342 -21.66 9.80 26.29
C TRP A 342 -21.81 11.08 27.12
N ILE A 343 -22.54 12.09 26.63
CA ILE A 343 -23.04 13.23 27.42
C ILE A 343 -24.50 12.92 27.78
N ASP A 344 -24.79 12.85 29.08
CA ASP A 344 -26.14 12.69 29.63
C ASP A 344 -26.86 14.05 29.66
N GLU A 345 -28.20 14.01 29.56
CA GLU A 345 -29.10 15.14 29.41
C GLU A 345 -28.98 16.17 30.56
N GLY A 346 -28.86 17.45 30.22
CA GLY A 346 -29.07 18.53 31.20
C GLY A 346 -28.42 19.85 30.85
N GLU A 347 -29.26 20.80 30.45
CA GLU A 347 -29.06 22.26 30.40
C GLU A 347 -28.37 22.90 29.19
N GLU A 348 -29.15 23.83 28.62
CA GLU A 348 -28.80 24.81 27.61
C GLU A 348 -27.70 25.79 28.07
N ASP A 349 -27.02 26.32 27.05
CA ASP A 349 -26.44 27.66 26.99
C ASP A 349 -25.00 27.94 27.51
N LYS A 350 -24.18 28.36 26.53
CA LYS A 350 -23.19 29.46 26.54
C LYS A 350 -21.77 29.24 27.11
N TYR A 351 -20.84 29.19 26.14
CA TYR A 351 -19.45 29.72 26.11
C TYR A 351 -18.41 29.28 27.16
N THR A 352 -17.23 28.89 26.63
CA THR A 352 -15.89 28.72 27.26
C THR A 352 -15.81 27.60 28.32
N ASP A 353 -14.87 26.67 28.37
CA ASP A 353 -13.45 26.61 28.01
C ASP A 353 -13.04 25.14 27.76
N VAL A 354 -11.96 24.94 26.99
CA VAL A 354 -10.99 23.83 27.00
C VAL A 354 -11.43 22.49 27.64
N CYS A 355 -11.63 21.44 26.83
CA CYS A 355 -11.32 20.05 27.21
C CYS A 355 -11.12 19.18 25.96
N LEU A 356 -10.06 18.38 26.02
CA LEU A 356 -9.50 17.52 24.97
C LEU A 356 -10.52 16.49 24.44
N ALA A 357 -10.55 16.33 23.12
CA ALA A 357 -11.19 15.22 22.43
C ALA A 357 -10.10 14.43 21.67
N LEU A 358 -9.91 13.17 22.08
CA LEU A 358 -9.08 12.19 21.39
C LEU A 358 -9.98 11.31 20.52
N ASP A 359 -9.93 11.53 19.21
CA ASP A 359 -10.53 10.65 18.20
C ASP A 359 -9.46 9.68 17.68
N MET A 360 -9.73 8.38 17.83
CA MET A 360 -9.04 7.28 17.16
C MET A 360 -9.97 6.82 16.02
N VAL A 361 -9.57 7.03 14.76
CA VAL A 361 -10.42 6.72 13.59
C VAL A 361 -9.91 5.48 12.89
N MET A 362 -10.72 4.40 12.92
CA MET A 362 -10.56 3.18 12.11
C MET A 362 -11.59 3.15 10.99
N LEU A 363 -11.23 2.55 9.86
CA LEU A 363 -11.79 2.87 8.55
C LEU A 363 -12.10 1.60 7.73
N ALA A 364 -13.35 1.09 7.77
CA ALA A 364 -13.85 -0.07 6.99
C ALA A 364 -15.32 0.13 6.50
N HIS A 365 -15.72 -0.50 5.39
CA HIS A 365 -16.98 -0.24 4.68
C HIS A 365 -17.93 -1.46 4.70
N THR A 366 -19.17 -1.36 5.20
CA THR A 366 -20.18 -2.45 5.08
C THR A 366 -21.58 -1.90 4.82
N GLU A 367 -22.27 -2.31 3.76
CA GLU A 367 -23.58 -1.75 3.36
C GLU A 367 -24.79 -2.48 4.01
N LYS A 368 -24.58 -3.30 5.04
CA LYS A 368 -25.65 -4.20 5.55
C LYS A 368 -26.00 -4.11 7.02
N TRP A 369 -25.19 -3.47 7.86
CA TRP A 369 -25.43 -3.42 9.29
C TRP A 369 -25.75 -2.00 9.73
N THR A 370 -26.81 -1.81 10.50
CA THR A 370 -27.13 -0.51 11.12
C THR A 370 -26.11 -0.24 12.23
N ILE A 371 -25.95 1.04 12.61
CA ILE A 371 -25.06 1.42 13.72
C ILE A 371 -25.39 0.62 14.99
N GLU A 372 -26.68 0.33 15.20
CA GLU A 372 -27.22 -0.42 16.34
C GLU A 372 -26.75 -1.89 16.38
N GLU A 373 -26.51 -2.52 15.23
CA GLU A 373 -26.06 -3.91 15.16
C GLU A 373 -24.56 -4.03 15.45
N TRP A 374 -23.77 -3.02 15.07
CA TRP A 374 -22.38 -2.88 15.48
C TRP A 374 -22.25 -2.61 16.97
N GLU A 375 -23.16 -1.81 17.54
CA GLU A 375 -23.17 -1.57 18.98
C GLU A 375 -23.33 -2.85 19.81
N TYR A 376 -24.19 -3.75 19.33
CA TYR A 376 -24.53 -4.98 20.02
C TYR A 376 -23.34 -5.94 20.11
N VAL A 377 -22.60 -6.12 19.01
CA VAL A 377 -21.44 -7.02 18.95
C VAL A 377 -20.31 -6.51 19.85
N VAL A 378 -20.06 -5.20 19.82
CA VAL A 378 -19.00 -4.57 20.62
C VAL A 378 -19.35 -4.62 22.13
N LYS A 379 -20.62 -4.43 22.49
CA LYS A 379 -21.13 -4.64 23.87
C LYS A 379 -21.00 -6.12 24.31
N ALA A 380 -21.30 -7.07 23.43
CA ALA A 380 -21.21 -8.50 23.74
C ALA A 380 -19.76 -8.99 23.94
N ALA A 381 -18.78 -8.32 23.35
CA ALA A 381 -17.35 -8.57 23.53
C ALA A 381 -16.74 -7.88 24.78
N GLY A 382 -17.57 -7.22 25.60
CA GLY A 382 -17.14 -6.62 26.88
C GLY A 382 -16.64 -5.17 26.80
N PHE A 383 -16.78 -4.53 25.64
CA PHE A 383 -16.45 -3.13 25.45
C PHE A 383 -17.67 -2.25 25.76
N THR A 384 -17.46 -1.11 26.43
CA THR A 384 -18.58 -0.36 27.02
C THR A 384 -18.89 0.97 26.32
N ARG A 385 -18.02 1.52 25.46
CA ARG A 385 -18.38 2.52 24.42
C ARG A 385 -17.49 2.34 23.14
N PHE A 386 -17.86 3.02 22.03
CA PHE A 386 -17.23 2.93 20.70
C PHE A 386 -17.79 4.03 19.76
N THR A 387 -17.15 4.33 18.62
CA THR A 387 -17.69 5.14 17.51
C THR A 387 -17.25 4.57 16.16
N VAL A 388 -18.15 4.47 15.18
CA VAL A 388 -17.93 3.73 13.90
C VAL A 388 -18.18 4.66 12.69
N ARG A 389 -17.22 4.77 11.74
CA ARG A 389 -17.34 5.55 10.46
C ARG A 389 -16.67 4.84 9.26
N ARG A 390 -17.11 5.11 8.01
CA ARG A 390 -16.78 4.31 6.78
C ARG A 390 -15.93 5.05 5.74
N ILE A 391 -14.93 4.39 5.10
CA ILE A 391 -14.21 4.83 3.86
C ILE A 391 -13.75 3.65 2.94
N GLN A 392 -13.23 3.88 1.71
CA GLN A 392 -12.86 2.84 0.71
C GLN A 392 -11.39 2.92 0.22
N ALA A 393 -10.44 2.13 0.78
CA ALA A 393 -9.02 2.06 0.33
C ALA A 393 -8.34 0.71 0.67
N THR A 394 -7.14 0.44 0.12
CA THR A 394 -6.27 -0.72 0.45
C THR A 394 -5.47 -0.58 1.75
N ILE A 395 -5.38 0.65 2.27
CA ILE A 395 -4.58 1.03 3.43
C ILE A 395 -5.52 1.46 4.54
N SER A 396 -5.21 1.07 5.77
CA SER A 396 -5.86 1.58 6.97
C SER A 396 -5.01 2.69 7.57
N VAL A 397 -5.66 3.76 8.06
CA VAL A 397 -4.99 4.81 8.82
C VAL A 397 -5.26 4.58 10.30
N ILE A 398 -4.21 4.56 11.12
CA ILE A 398 -4.26 4.44 12.58
C ILE A 398 -3.66 5.72 13.17
N GLU A 399 -4.45 6.50 13.91
CA GLU A 399 -3.98 7.67 14.67
C GLU A 399 -3.80 7.28 16.14
N ALA A 400 -2.59 7.43 16.68
CA ALA A 400 -2.24 7.17 18.08
C ALA A 400 -1.77 8.45 18.78
N ARG A 401 -2.11 8.62 20.05
CA ARG A 401 -1.76 9.81 20.86
C ARG A 401 -1.14 9.40 22.21
N PRO A 402 -0.15 10.16 22.73
CA PRO A 402 0.76 9.75 23.82
C PRO A 402 0.16 9.29 25.13
#